data_AF-A0AAW1X0C3-F1
#
_entry.id   AF-A0AAW1X0C3-F1
#
_cell.length_a   1.000
_cell.length_b   1.000
_cell.length_c   1.000
_cell.angle_alpha   90.00
_cell.angle_beta   90.00
_cell.angle_gamma   90.00
#
_symmetry.space_group_name_H-M   'P 1'
#
loop_
_entity.id
_entity.type
_entity.pdbx_description
1 polymer ?
#
loop_
_entity_poly.entity_id
_entity_poly.type
_entity_poly.pdbx_seq_one_letter_code
_entity_poly.pdbx_strand_id
1 'polypeptide(L)'
;MDRTVVPGFDIPAASLQSFISLAIIIFIPIYDRILVPIARAFTRESSGITMLQRIGTGMFLSIISMAVAALVEIKRLQTAKDYDLVDMPTATVPMSVWWLVPQYLLFGLADVFTLVGLQEFFYDQVPNELRSVGLALYLSINGVGSFLSSFLIYVIEEATSAAGDTSWFSNNLNRAHLDYFYWLLAALSAVQLAIYMYFAKSYTYNSGGTM
;
A
#
# COMPACT_ATOMS: atom_id res chain seq x y z
N MET A 1 10.41 -18.24 -6.57
CA MET A 1 11.33 -17.57 -5.64
C MET A 1 11.75 -18.58 -4.60
N ASP A 2 13.04 -18.56 -4.25
CA ASP A 2 13.60 -19.37 -3.19
C ASP A 2 13.11 -18.86 -1.84
N ARG A 3 12.44 -19.74 -1.09
CA ARG A 3 11.78 -19.48 0.19
C ARG A 3 12.53 -20.10 1.36
N THR A 4 13.63 -20.80 1.09
CA THR A 4 14.47 -21.41 2.13
C THR A 4 15.25 -20.33 2.86
N VAL A 5 15.05 -20.23 4.18
CA VAL A 5 15.80 -19.28 5.03
C VAL A 5 16.91 -19.98 5.80
N VAL A 6 16.66 -21.24 6.17
CA VAL A 6 17.60 -22.12 6.86
C VAL A 6 17.43 -23.50 6.22
N PRO A 7 18.48 -24.34 6.10
CA PRO A 7 18.34 -25.67 5.50
C PRO A 7 17.18 -26.46 6.13
N GLY A 8 16.18 -26.83 5.33
CA GLY A 8 14.99 -27.56 5.76
C GLY A 8 13.81 -26.71 6.25
N PHE A 9 13.90 -25.36 6.19
CA PHE A 9 12.81 -24.48 6.56
C PHE A 9 12.47 -23.47 5.46
N ASP A 10 11.31 -23.69 4.83
CA ASP A 10 10.71 -22.80 3.84
C ASP A 10 9.64 -21.92 4.48
N ILE A 11 9.77 -20.61 4.29
CA ILE A 11 8.76 -19.66 4.79
C ILE A 11 7.48 -19.77 3.95
N PRO A 12 6.29 -19.97 4.55
CA PRO A 12 4.99 -19.87 3.87
C PRO A 12 4.83 -18.55 3.08
N ALA A 13 4.36 -18.58 1.83
CA ALA A 13 4.19 -17.34 1.04
C ALA A 13 3.23 -16.37 1.75
N ALA A 14 2.18 -16.89 2.39
CA ALA A 14 1.22 -16.10 3.15
C ALA A 14 1.84 -15.46 4.41
N SER A 15 2.88 -16.04 5.02
CA SER A 15 3.49 -15.45 6.22
C SER A 15 4.33 -14.22 5.92
N LEU A 16 4.58 -13.89 4.65
CA LEU A 16 5.19 -12.61 4.28
C LEU A 16 4.29 -11.42 4.67
N GLN A 17 2.97 -11.62 4.74
CA GLN A 17 2.05 -10.58 5.18
C GLN A 17 2.31 -10.17 6.64
N SER A 18 2.89 -11.04 7.46
CA SER A 18 3.27 -10.71 8.85
C SER A 18 4.32 -9.60 8.93
N PHE A 19 5.11 -9.36 7.88
CA PHE A 19 6.03 -8.21 7.84
C PHE A 19 5.30 -6.87 7.89
N ILE A 20 4.07 -6.79 7.37
CA ILE A 20 3.23 -5.59 7.51
C ILE A 20 2.93 -5.36 8.99
N SER A 21 2.42 -6.38 9.69
CA SER A 21 2.12 -6.28 11.13
C SER A 21 3.36 -5.94 11.96
N LEU A 22 4.51 -6.55 11.65
CA LEU A 22 5.77 -6.24 12.32
C LEU A 22 6.19 -4.79 12.08
N ALA A 23 6.09 -4.29 10.85
CA ALA A 23 6.38 -2.90 10.52
C ALA A 23 5.51 -1.96 11.33
N ILE A 24 4.20 -2.22 11.42
CA ILE A 24 3.25 -1.43 12.21
C ILE A 24 3.63 -1.42 13.69
N ILE A 25 3.86 -2.60 14.29
CA ILE A 25 4.19 -2.75 15.73
C ILE A 25 5.48 -2.02 16.08
N ILE A 26 6.48 -2.04 15.20
CA ILE A 26 7.77 -1.36 15.42
C ILE A 26 7.64 0.14 15.16
N PHE A 27 6.90 0.54 14.13
CA PHE A 27 6.83 1.92 13.68
C PHE A 27 5.94 2.79 14.56
N ILE A 28 4.84 2.28 15.11
CA ILE A 28 3.95 3.06 16.01
C ILE A 28 4.72 3.66 17.20
N PRO A 29 5.48 2.89 18.00
CA PRO A 29 6.29 3.45 19.08
C PRO A 29 7.31 4.49 18.61
N ILE A 30 7.95 4.27 17.47
CA ILE A 30 8.90 5.21 16.86
C ILE A 30 8.18 6.51 16.49
N TYR A 31 7.01 6.39 15.88
CA TYR A 31 6.19 7.52 15.49
C TYR A 31 5.79 8.35 16.72
N ASP A 32 5.19 7.73 17.73
CA ASP A 32 4.68 8.41 18.91
C ASP A 32 5.77 8.98 19.82
N ARG A 33 6.91 8.27 19.95
CA ARG A 33 7.97 8.65 20.90
C ARG A 33 9.09 9.48 20.28
N ILE A 34 9.28 9.42 18.97
CA ILE A 34 10.39 10.09 18.29
C ILE A 34 9.85 11.11 17.28
N LEU A 35 9.04 10.67 16.32
CA LEU A 35 8.60 11.56 15.23
C LEU A 35 7.65 12.65 15.73
N VAL A 36 6.67 12.33 16.56
CA VAL A 36 5.70 13.30 17.09
C VAL A 36 6.37 14.38 17.95
N PRO A 37 7.23 14.08 18.94
CA PRO A 37 7.90 15.11 19.72
C PRO A 37 8.82 16.00 18.88
N ILE A 38 9.56 15.42 17.94
CA ILE A 38 10.43 16.18 17.02
C ILE A 38 9.57 17.10 16.15
N ALA A 39 8.54 16.55 15.50
CA ALA A 39 7.64 17.32 14.66
C ALA A 39 7.00 18.46 15.45
N ARG A 40 6.51 18.21 16.67
CA ARG A 40 5.94 19.23 17.56
C ARG A 40 6.94 20.33 17.91
N ALA A 41 8.22 20.01 18.07
CA ALA A 41 9.25 21.02 18.32
C ALA A 41 9.45 21.96 17.12
N PHE A 42 9.27 21.46 15.88
CA PHE A 42 9.42 22.26 14.66
C PHE A 42 8.13 22.97 14.22
N THR A 43 6.99 22.27 14.22
CA THR A 43 5.71 22.77 13.70
C THR A 43 4.90 23.55 14.73
N ARG A 44 5.20 23.39 16.03
CA ARG A 44 4.43 23.89 17.17
C ARG A 44 2.98 23.36 17.25
N GLU A 45 2.63 22.38 16.44
CA GLU A 45 1.33 21.71 16.50
C GLU A 45 1.30 20.65 17.59
N SER A 46 0.17 20.52 18.29
CA SER A 46 0.02 19.59 19.42
C SER A 46 0.22 18.12 19.00
N SER A 47 -0.19 17.78 17.78
CA SER A 47 -0.03 16.48 17.12
C SER A 47 1.27 16.37 16.30
N GLY A 48 2.10 17.40 16.24
CA GLY A 48 3.37 17.41 15.51
C GLY A 48 3.23 17.59 13.98
N ILE A 49 2.40 16.79 13.30
CA ILE A 49 2.03 17.00 11.89
C ILE A 49 0.52 16.93 11.75
N THR A 50 -0.05 17.74 10.84
CA THR A 50 -1.51 17.84 10.70
C THR A 50 -2.12 16.53 10.21
N MET A 51 -3.39 16.28 10.51
CA MET A 51 -4.10 15.06 10.09
C MET A 51 -4.03 14.88 8.57
N LEU A 52 -4.17 15.97 7.80
CA LEU A 52 -4.12 15.91 6.34
C LEU A 52 -2.70 15.63 5.82
N GLN A 53 -1.66 16.17 6.49
CA GLN A 53 -0.28 15.84 6.15
C GLN A 53 0.06 14.37 6.43
N ARG A 54 -0.46 13.81 7.53
CA ARG A 54 -0.32 12.37 7.85
C ARG A 54 -0.92 11.49 6.75
N ILE A 55 -2.18 11.75 6.38
CA ILE A 55 -2.88 11.02 5.32
C ILE A 55 -2.13 11.14 3.99
N GLY A 56 -1.74 12.37 3.59
CA GLY A 56 -1.00 12.59 2.35
C GLY A 56 0.36 11.90 2.32
N THR A 57 1.06 11.83 3.47
CA THR A 57 2.33 11.10 3.59
C THR A 57 2.13 9.60 3.39
N GLY A 58 1.07 9.04 3.99
CA GLY A 58 0.73 7.63 3.80
C GLY A 58 0.37 7.30 2.34
N MET A 59 -0.43 8.15 1.69
CA MET A 59 -0.73 8.03 0.25
C MET A 59 0.54 8.15 -0.63
N PHE A 60 1.49 9.00 -0.26
CA PHE A 60 2.76 9.09 -0.99
C PHE A 60 3.61 7.82 -0.82
N LEU A 61 3.69 7.29 0.40
CA LEU A 61 4.41 6.05 0.69
C LEU A 61 3.78 4.84 -0.01
N SER A 62 2.46 4.81 -0.21
CA SER A 62 1.80 3.73 -0.96
C SER A 62 2.19 3.72 -2.44
N ILE A 63 2.39 4.90 -3.06
CA ILE A 63 2.93 5.01 -4.42
C ILE A 63 4.34 4.41 -4.49
N ILE A 64 5.20 4.74 -3.53
CA ILE A 64 6.57 4.20 -3.46
C ILE A 64 6.52 2.68 -3.26
N SER A 65 5.65 2.18 -2.38
CA SER A 65 5.45 0.75 -2.16
C SER A 65 5.07 0.01 -3.44
N MET A 66 4.12 0.54 -4.21
CA MET A 66 3.70 -0.04 -5.50
C MET A 66 4.81 0.03 -6.55
N ALA A 67 5.57 1.13 -6.62
CA ALA A 67 6.72 1.24 -7.51
C ALA A 67 7.82 0.22 -7.16
N VAL A 68 8.12 0.04 -5.87
CA VAL A 68 9.07 -1.00 -5.41
C VAL A 68 8.56 -2.39 -5.77
N ALA A 69 7.27 -2.66 -5.60
CA ALA A 69 6.68 -3.94 -5.99
C ALA A 69 6.81 -4.21 -7.49
N ALA A 70 6.55 -3.20 -8.33
CA ALA A 70 6.73 -3.30 -9.77
C ALA A 70 8.19 -3.61 -10.14
N LEU A 71 9.16 -2.92 -9.52
CA LEU A 71 10.60 -3.15 -9.77
C LEU A 71 11.06 -4.55 -9.34
N VAL A 72 10.59 -5.03 -8.19
CA VAL A 72 10.88 -6.38 -7.70
C VAL A 72 10.31 -7.44 -8.66
N GLU A 73 9.11 -7.21 -9.18
CA GLU A 73 8.47 -8.12 -10.12
C GLU A 73 9.17 -8.13 -11.49
N ILE A 74 9.57 -6.96 -12.01
CA ILE A 74 10.41 -6.87 -13.22
C ILE A 74 11.68 -7.70 -13.03
N LYS A 75 12.34 -7.57 -11.86
CA LYS A 75 13.55 -8.33 -11.57
C LYS A 75 13.28 -9.84 -11.51
N ARG A 76 12.14 -10.25 -10.94
CA ARG A 76 11.72 -11.66 -10.89
C ARG A 76 11.47 -12.22 -12.28
N LEU A 77 10.73 -11.50 -13.12
CA LEU A 77 10.45 -11.90 -14.50
C LEU A 77 11.71 -11.99 -15.35
N GLN A 78 12.64 -11.04 -15.19
CA GLN A 78 13.94 -11.08 -15.87
C GLN A 78 14.76 -12.31 -15.44
N THR A 79 14.79 -12.61 -14.14
CA THR A 79 15.46 -13.81 -13.63
C THR A 79 14.80 -15.09 -14.15
N ALA A 80 13.48 -15.13 -14.28
CA ALA A 80 12.79 -16.29 -14.87
C ALA A 80 13.17 -16.48 -16.36
N LYS A 81 13.35 -15.39 -17.10
CA LYS A 81 13.81 -15.42 -18.50
C LYS A 81 15.27 -15.86 -18.64
N ASP A 82 16.17 -15.31 -17.81
CA ASP A 82 17.60 -15.61 -17.87
C ASP A 82 17.92 -17.09 -17.59
N TYR A 83 17.06 -17.75 -16.81
CA TYR A 83 17.18 -19.18 -16.47
C TYR A 83 16.27 -20.09 -17.33
N ASP A 84 15.64 -19.56 -18.38
CA ASP A 84 14.74 -20.28 -19.29
C ASP A 84 13.55 -20.99 -18.59
N LEU A 85 13.05 -20.37 -17.51
CA LEU A 85 11.97 -20.89 -16.67
C LEU A 85 10.57 -20.34 -17.06
N VAL A 86 10.49 -19.58 -18.16
CA VAL A 86 9.27 -18.88 -18.59
C VAL A 86 8.10 -19.84 -18.81
N ASP A 87 8.38 -21.02 -19.36
CA ASP A 87 7.37 -22.04 -19.67
C ASP A 87 7.19 -23.10 -18.58
N MET A 88 7.89 -22.92 -17.45
CA MET A 88 7.82 -23.83 -16.30
C MET A 88 7.06 -23.18 -15.14
N PRO A 89 5.72 -23.33 -15.07
CA PRO A 89 4.89 -22.64 -14.09
C PRO A 89 5.20 -23.03 -12.63
N THR A 90 5.73 -24.23 -12.41
CA THR A 90 6.09 -24.75 -11.08
C THR A 90 7.56 -24.55 -10.73
N ALA A 91 8.38 -24.02 -11.66
CA ALA A 91 9.80 -23.85 -11.40
C ALA A 91 10.06 -22.70 -10.43
N THR A 92 10.90 -22.98 -9.44
CA THR A 92 11.34 -21.98 -8.47
C THR A 92 12.30 -21.02 -9.16
N VAL A 93 11.84 -19.78 -9.41
CA VAL A 93 12.74 -18.70 -9.85
C VAL A 93 13.86 -18.53 -8.82
N PRO A 94 15.16 -18.56 -9.22
CA PRO A 94 16.32 -18.48 -8.33
C PRO A 94 16.52 -17.03 -7.85
N MET A 95 15.56 -16.53 -7.09
CA MET A 95 15.53 -15.21 -6.50
C MET A 95 15.02 -15.35 -5.07
N SER A 96 15.73 -14.76 -4.12
CA SER A 96 15.39 -14.85 -2.71
C SER A 96 14.06 -14.14 -2.40
N VAL A 97 13.23 -14.77 -1.57
CA VAL A 97 11.97 -14.19 -1.10
C VAL A 97 12.15 -12.87 -0.33
N TRP A 98 13.34 -12.61 0.22
CA TRP A 98 13.65 -11.38 0.96
C TRP A 98 13.49 -10.09 0.13
N TRP A 99 13.54 -10.18 -1.19
CA TRP A 99 13.26 -9.05 -2.10
C TRP A 99 11.83 -8.50 -1.97
N LEU A 100 10.89 -9.29 -1.44
CA LEU A 100 9.52 -8.84 -1.19
C LEU A 100 9.39 -8.07 0.13
N VAL A 101 10.35 -8.14 1.04
CA VAL A 101 10.26 -7.47 2.34
C VAL A 101 10.17 -5.94 2.23
N PRO A 102 10.95 -5.24 1.39
CA PRO A 102 10.87 -3.79 1.25
C PRO A 102 9.47 -3.27 0.93
N GLN A 103 8.75 -3.89 -0.02
CA GLN A 103 7.39 -3.48 -0.37
C GLN A 103 6.41 -3.67 0.80
N TYR A 104 6.53 -4.75 1.57
CA TYR A 104 5.66 -5.03 2.73
C TYR A 104 5.93 -4.07 3.89
N LEU A 105 7.19 -3.75 4.15
CA LEU A 105 7.55 -2.76 5.16
C LEU A 105 7.00 -1.39 4.77
N LEU A 106 7.28 -0.93 3.54
CA LEU A 106 6.77 0.35 3.03
C LEU A 106 5.23 0.42 3.08
N PHE A 107 4.55 -0.66 2.73
CA PHE A 107 3.10 -0.75 2.83
C PHE A 107 2.63 -0.61 4.28
N GLY A 108 3.27 -1.29 5.23
CA GLY A 108 2.96 -1.13 6.66
C GLY A 108 3.18 0.30 7.16
N LEU A 109 4.25 0.97 6.76
CA LEU A 109 4.45 2.39 7.09
C LEU A 109 3.36 3.29 6.48
N ALA A 110 3.05 3.09 5.19
CA ALA A 110 1.99 3.82 4.50
C ALA A 110 0.64 3.67 5.21
N ASP A 111 0.36 2.45 5.69
CA ASP A 111 -0.87 2.11 6.41
C ASP A 111 -0.93 2.84 7.76
N VAL A 112 0.15 2.85 8.55
CA VAL A 112 0.18 3.62 9.82
C VAL A 112 -0.14 5.10 9.60
N PHE A 113 0.52 5.75 8.63
CA PHE A 113 0.28 7.16 8.37
C PHE A 113 -1.14 7.45 7.87
N THR A 114 -1.66 6.60 6.98
CA THR A 114 -2.99 6.78 6.38
C THR A 114 -4.09 6.48 7.39
N LEU A 115 -4.03 5.34 8.08
CA LEU A 115 -5.08 4.90 8.99
C LEU A 115 -5.16 5.78 10.24
N VAL A 116 -4.02 6.11 10.86
CA VAL A 116 -3.99 7.01 12.02
C VAL A 116 -4.53 8.38 11.63
N GLY A 117 -4.09 8.91 10.48
CA GLY A 117 -4.56 10.21 9.98
C GLY A 117 -6.06 10.23 9.66
N LEU A 118 -6.58 9.19 8.99
CA LEU A 118 -8.01 9.07 8.69
C LEU A 118 -8.85 8.91 9.95
N GLN A 119 -8.42 8.06 10.88
CA GLN A 119 -9.16 7.81 12.13
C GLN A 119 -9.25 9.09 12.96
N GLU A 120 -8.16 9.82 13.11
CA GLU A 120 -8.13 11.11 13.83
C GLU A 120 -8.99 12.15 13.11
N PHE A 121 -8.89 12.25 11.78
CA PHE A 121 -9.70 13.16 10.98
C PHE A 121 -11.20 12.89 11.12
N PHE A 122 -11.65 11.64 10.93
CA PHE A 122 -13.07 11.30 11.04
C PHE A 122 -13.60 11.39 12.48
N TYR A 123 -12.75 11.23 13.49
CA TYR A 123 -13.15 11.36 14.88
C TYR A 123 -13.30 12.84 15.30
N ASP A 124 -12.34 13.69 14.91
CA ASP A 124 -12.26 15.08 15.35
C ASP A 124 -13.06 16.06 14.48
N GLN A 125 -13.20 15.78 13.18
CA GLN A 125 -13.85 16.71 12.26
C GLN A 125 -15.35 16.46 12.09
N VAL A 126 -15.84 15.28 12.49
CA VAL A 126 -17.26 14.92 12.41
C VAL A 126 -17.98 15.36 13.69
N PRO A 127 -19.19 15.94 13.61
CA PRO A 127 -19.99 16.27 14.79
C PRO A 127 -20.16 15.06 15.72
N ASN A 128 -20.24 15.31 17.02
CA ASN A 128 -20.32 14.26 18.04
C ASN A 128 -21.48 13.30 17.78
N GLU A 129 -22.61 13.82 17.30
CA GLU A 129 -23.83 13.08 16.98
C GLU A 129 -23.65 12.10 15.81
N LEU A 130 -22.67 12.36 14.94
CA LEU A 130 -22.41 11.59 13.71
C LEU A 130 -21.11 10.79 13.77
N ARG A 131 -20.45 10.71 14.93
CA ARG A 131 -19.15 10.04 15.06
C ARG A 131 -19.17 8.56 14.64
N SER A 132 -20.26 7.85 14.93
CA SER A 132 -20.45 6.46 14.48
C SER A 132 -20.57 6.36 12.95
N VAL A 133 -21.22 7.34 12.31
CA VAL A 133 -21.31 7.45 10.85
C VAL A 133 -19.94 7.75 10.26
N GLY A 134 -19.14 8.62 10.89
CA GLY A 134 -17.76 8.88 10.49
C GLY A 134 -16.88 7.62 10.49
N LEU A 135 -16.98 6.80 11.53
CA LEU A 135 -16.28 5.50 11.59
C LEU A 135 -16.79 4.51 10.52
N ALA A 136 -18.11 4.47 10.27
CA ALA A 136 -18.67 3.63 9.20
C ALA A 136 -18.18 4.07 7.82
N LEU A 137 -18.09 5.37 7.55
CA LEU A 137 -17.51 5.91 6.32
C LEU A 137 -16.04 5.52 6.17
N TYR A 138 -15.24 5.63 7.23
CA TYR A 138 -13.85 5.15 7.24
C TYR A 138 -13.76 3.66 6.87
N LEU A 139 -14.55 2.79 7.51
CA LEU A 139 -14.56 1.36 7.19
C LEU A 139 -15.01 1.10 5.75
N SER A 140 -15.97 1.87 5.24
CA SER A 140 -16.46 1.75 3.87
C SER A 140 -15.38 1.99 2.80
N ILE A 141 -14.33 2.78 3.10
CA ILE A 141 -13.20 3.01 2.19
C ILE A 141 -12.54 1.68 1.81
N ASN A 142 -12.35 0.76 2.77
CA ASN A 142 -11.77 -0.55 2.51
C ASN A 142 -12.66 -1.42 1.63
N GLY A 143 -13.97 -1.37 1.86
CA GLY A 143 -14.96 -2.09 1.05
C GLY A 143 -15.00 -1.59 -0.40
N VAL A 144 -15.10 -0.27 -0.57
CA VAL A 144 -15.06 0.37 -1.90
C VAL A 144 -13.73 0.07 -2.61
N GLY A 145 -12.60 0.15 -1.89
CA GLY A 145 -11.29 -0.19 -2.44
C GLY A 145 -11.21 -1.64 -2.92
N SER A 146 -11.79 -2.58 -2.17
CA SER A 146 -11.84 -3.99 -2.56
C SER A 146 -12.68 -4.21 -3.81
N PHE A 147 -13.85 -3.57 -3.92
CA PHE A 147 -14.66 -3.62 -5.14
C PHE A 147 -13.95 -3.00 -6.34
N LEU A 148 -13.29 -1.86 -6.15
CA LEU A 148 -12.53 -1.21 -7.22
C LEU A 148 -11.37 -2.07 -7.69
N SER A 149 -10.66 -2.74 -6.77
CA SER A 149 -9.59 -3.68 -7.12
C SER A 149 -10.10 -4.85 -7.95
N SER A 150 -11.19 -5.49 -7.53
CA SER A 150 -11.80 -6.60 -8.29
C SER A 150 -12.30 -6.15 -9.66
N PHE A 151 -12.91 -4.96 -9.73
CA PHE A 151 -13.37 -4.38 -10.98
C PHE A 151 -12.20 -4.07 -11.93
N LEU A 152 -11.09 -3.51 -11.42
CA LEU A 152 -9.89 -3.25 -12.22
C LEU A 152 -9.31 -4.54 -12.79
N ILE A 153 -9.19 -5.59 -11.97
CA ILE A 153 -8.73 -6.91 -12.44
C ILE A 153 -9.62 -7.42 -13.56
N TYR A 154 -10.94 -7.42 -13.36
CA TYR A 154 -11.91 -7.85 -14.37
C TYR A 154 -11.77 -7.09 -15.70
N VAL A 155 -11.70 -5.75 -15.65
CA VAL A 155 -11.55 -4.91 -16.86
C VAL A 155 -10.24 -5.21 -17.58
N ILE A 156 -9.13 -5.40 -16.84
CA ILE A 156 -7.83 -5.73 -17.43
C ILE A 156 -7.86 -7.11 -18.05
N GLU A 157 -8.43 -8.11 -17.37
CA GLU A 157 -8.56 -9.47 -17.91
C GLU A 157 -9.39 -9.47 -19.19
N GLU A 158 -10.54 -8.80 -19.22
CA GLU A 158 -11.38 -8.69 -20.43
C GLU A 158 -10.64 -7.98 -21.57
N ALA A 159 -9.98 -6.85 -21.28
CA ALA A 159 -9.27 -6.07 -22.30
C ALA A 159 -8.03 -6.78 -22.86
N THR A 160 -7.31 -7.55 -22.03
CA THR A 160 -6.06 -8.21 -22.43
C THR A 160 -6.27 -9.61 -22.99
N SER A 161 -7.28 -10.34 -22.53
CA SER A 161 -7.62 -11.67 -23.07
C SER A 161 -8.24 -11.60 -24.46
N ALA A 162 -8.95 -10.52 -24.79
CA ALA A 162 -9.54 -10.31 -26.11
C ALA A 162 -8.49 -10.18 -27.25
N ALA A 163 -7.24 -9.86 -26.92
CA ALA A 163 -6.17 -9.64 -27.90
C ALA A 163 -5.43 -10.92 -28.34
N GLY A 164 -5.78 -12.09 -27.80
CA GLY A 164 -5.12 -13.37 -28.10
C GLY A 164 -3.73 -13.55 -27.46
N ASP A 165 -3.24 -12.55 -26.73
CA ASP A 165 -2.01 -12.57 -25.95
C ASP A 165 -2.24 -13.02 -24.51
N THR A 166 -1.16 -13.38 -23.80
CA THR A 166 -1.22 -13.70 -22.37
C THR A 166 -1.65 -12.50 -21.55
N SER A 167 -2.82 -12.58 -20.90
CA SER A 167 -3.31 -11.60 -19.91
C SER A 167 -2.26 -11.28 -18.84
N TRP A 168 -2.33 -10.07 -18.27
CA TRP A 168 -1.47 -9.64 -17.16
C TRP A 168 -1.51 -10.63 -15.98
N PHE A 169 -2.64 -11.35 -15.83
CA PHE A 169 -2.90 -12.32 -14.77
C PHE A 169 -2.90 -13.77 -15.29
N SER A 170 -1.82 -14.18 -15.99
CA SER A 170 -1.69 -15.56 -16.44
C SER A 170 -1.57 -16.55 -15.28
N ASN A 171 -2.19 -17.73 -15.42
CA ASN A 171 -2.01 -18.86 -14.48
C ASN A 171 -0.54 -19.28 -14.36
N ASN A 172 0.25 -19.07 -15.43
CA ASN A 172 1.69 -19.18 -15.34
C ASN A 172 2.26 -17.82 -14.92
N LEU A 173 2.62 -17.69 -13.65
CA LEU A 173 3.17 -16.45 -13.09
C LEU A 173 4.45 -15.99 -13.82
N ASN A 174 5.22 -16.90 -14.44
CA ASN A 174 6.41 -16.52 -15.20
C ASN A 174 6.10 -15.91 -16.57
N ARG A 175 4.86 -16.06 -17.05
CA ARG A 175 4.31 -15.37 -18.23
C ARG A 175 3.38 -14.20 -17.85
N ALA A 176 2.92 -14.14 -16.61
CA ALA A 176 2.13 -13.04 -16.09
C ALA A 176 2.97 -11.76 -16.00
N HIS A 177 2.31 -10.61 -16.15
CA HIS A 177 2.91 -9.29 -16.10
C HIS A 177 2.30 -8.48 -14.96
N LEU A 178 2.52 -8.97 -13.73
CA LEU A 178 2.07 -8.28 -12.51
C LEU A 178 2.77 -6.93 -12.31
N ASP A 179 3.94 -6.75 -12.90
CA ASP A 179 4.65 -5.48 -12.94
C ASP A 179 3.82 -4.37 -13.58
N TYR A 180 3.10 -4.65 -14.67
CA TYR A 180 2.21 -3.68 -15.30
C TYR A 180 1.04 -3.30 -14.39
N PHE A 181 0.48 -4.27 -13.66
CA PHE A 181 -0.57 -4.01 -12.70
C PHE A 181 -0.08 -3.13 -11.55
N TYR A 182 1.11 -3.41 -11.00
CA TYR A 182 1.70 -2.59 -9.94
C TYR A 182 2.04 -1.17 -10.41
N TRP A 183 2.52 -0.99 -11.64
CA TRP A 183 2.71 0.34 -12.24
C TRP A 183 1.39 1.10 -12.43
N LEU A 184 0.33 0.40 -12.87
CA LEU A 184 -0.99 0.98 -12.98
C LEU A 184 -1.50 1.45 -11.61
N LEU A 185 -1.37 0.62 -10.58
CA LEU A 185 -1.74 1.01 -9.21
C LEU A 185 -0.90 2.20 -8.72
N ALA A 186 0.41 2.23 -8.97
CA ALA A 186 1.25 3.37 -8.62
C ALA A 186 0.77 4.68 -9.30
N ALA A 187 0.42 4.61 -10.60
CA ALA A 187 -0.10 5.74 -11.35
C ALA A 187 -1.48 6.21 -10.83
N LEU A 188 -2.40 5.27 -10.55
CA LEU A 188 -3.71 5.58 -9.97
C LEU A 188 -3.58 6.19 -8.57
N SER A 189 -2.68 5.67 -7.74
CA SER A 189 -2.37 6.25 -6.42
C SER A 189 -1.75 7.65 -6.54
N ALA A 190 -0.95 7.93 -7.55
CA ALA A 190 -0.43 9.27 -7.81
C ALA A 190 -1.54 10.26 -8.22
N VAL A 191 -2.48 9.83 -9.06
CA VAL A 191 -3.67 10.63 -9.39
C VAL A 191 -4.53 10.87 -8.16
N GLN A 192 -4.77 9.83 -7.34
CA GLN A 192 -5.48 9.94 -6.07
C GLN A 192 -4.82 10.95 -5.14
N LEU A 193 -3.48 10.91 -4.99
CA LEU A 193 -2.74 11.87 -4.18
C LEU A 193 -2.86 13.30 -4.72
N ALA A 194 -2.83 13.49 -6.05
CA ALA A 194 -3.01 14.81 -6.65
C ALA A 194 -4.41 15.39 -6.37
N ILE A 195 -5.46 14.58 -6.53
CA ILE A 195 -6.84 14.94 -6.19
C ILE A 195 -6.96 15.24 -4.70
N TYR A 196 -6.38 14.39 -3.86
CA TYR A 196 -6.36 14.58 -2.41
C TYR A 196 -5.70 15.92 -2.03
N MET A 197 -4.52 16.24 -2.59
CA MET A 197 -3.83 17.50 -2.33
C MET A 197 -4.66 18.72 -2.75
N TYR A 198 -5.41 18.62 -3.86
CA TYR A 198 -6.31 19.69 -4.30
C TYR A 198 -7.41 19.97 -3.26
N PHE A 199 -8.05 18.92 -2.73
CA PHE A 199 -9.07 19.06 -1.69
C PHE A 199 -8.47 19.48 -0.34
N ALA A 200 -7.33 18.90 0.05
CA ALA A 200 -6.66 19.19 1.31
C ALA A 200 -6.22 20.66 1.42
N LYS A 201 -5.81 21.30 0.30
CA LYS A 201 -5.50 22.73 0.26
C LYS A 201 -6.72 23.63 0.48
N SER A 202 -7.89 23.17 0.08
CA SER A 202 -9.15 23.92 0.19
C SER A 202 -9.89 23.64 1.51
N TYR A 203 -9.44 22.64 2.28
CA TYR A 203 -10.09 22.22 3.50
C TYR A 203 -9.69 23.11 4.67
N THR A 204 -10.69 23.69 5.34
CA THR A 204 -10.53 24.40 6.60
C THR A 204 -10.91 23.48 7.76
N TYR A 205 -10.00 23.28 8.70
CA TYR A 205 -10.26 22.50 9.90
C TYR A 205 -11.41 23.09 10.71
N ASN A 206 -12.30 22.22 11.19
CA ASN A 206 -13.30 22.62 12.15
C ASN A 206 -12.60 22.99 13.45
N SER A 207 -12.53 24.29 13.74
CA SER A 207 -12.04 24.77 15.02
C SER A 207 -13.15 24.49 16.02
N GLY A 208 -13.02 23.42 16.79
CA GLY A 208 -13.98 23.06 17.84
C GLY A 208 -14.33 24.32 18.63
N GLY A 209 -15.59 24.76 18.51
CA GLY A 209 -16.07 26.00 19.08
C GLY A 209 -15.83 25.99 20.59
N THR A 210 -14.85 26.76 21.03
CA THR A 210 -14.82 27.27 22.40
C THR A 210 -15.75 28.49 22.41
N MET A 211 -17.01 28.25 22.73
CA MET A 211 -17.83 29.23 23.45
C MET A 211 -17.75 28.90 24.93
#